data_AF-A0A7V6XNM1-F1
#
_entry.id   AF-A0A7V6XNM1-F1
#
_cell.length_a   1.000
_cell.length_b   1.000
_cell.length_c   1.000
_cell.angle_alpha   90.00
_cell.angle_beta   90.00
_cell.angle_gamma   90.00
#
_symmetry.space_group_name_H-M   'P 1'
#
loop_
_entity.id
_entity.type
_entity.pdbx_description
1 polymer ?
#
loop_
_entity_poly.entity_id
_entity_poly.type
_entity_poly.pdbx_seq_one_letter_code
_entity_poly.pdbx_strand_id
1 'polypeptide(L)'
;MSRKIPRLFHFLLICIFVFTIFPTQSQASKSNDIIAAAKKHIGVPYKFGGTTPKGFDCSGFINYVFKEAAGIELGRTAADQYKQGQAVKKSDLSPGDLVFFETYKSGASHSGIYIGDSKFIHASTSQGVTISSINDPYYWSPKYLGAKRVLSEENTQEQLISALEPGEFIDVPKNHWANTPVTSMSLDNIISGVNKGVFEPNGQVTRAQAAVLIANAKPELKASSNSTSFTDVANDHWAKSAIAAVTEAGYFPVSGTSFEPNKPLTRAEVAVLVTRAFGLEATDHVRS
;
A
#
# COMPACT_ATOMS: atom_id res chain seq x y z
N MET A 1 51.93 -16.46 37.34
CA MET A 1 52.50 -16.44 35.98
C MET A 1 51.43 -16.92 35.01
N SER A 2 51.17 -16.14 33.95
CA SER A 2 50.41 -16.47 32.72
C SER A 2 48.92 -16.81 32.83
N ARG A 3 47.99 -16.35 31.98
CA ARG A 3 47.72 -15.09 31.26
C ARG A 3 46.25 -15.24 30.76
N LYS A 4 45.53 -14.11 30.75
CA LYS A 4 44.16 -13.83 30.25
C LYS A 4 43.84 -14.49 28.87
N ILE A 5 42.58 -14.71 28.45
CA ILE A 5 41.59 -13.71 27.95
C ILE A 5 40.16 -14.33 27.89
N PRO A 6 39.09 -13.56 28.18
CA PRO A 6 37.69 -14.02 28.16
C PRO A 6 37.08 -13.96 26.75
N ARG A 7 36.19 -14.91 26.41
CA ARG A 7 35.38 -14.86 25.18
C ARG A 7 34.09 -14.07 25.42
N LEU A 8 34.21 -12.80 25.07
CA LEU A 8 33.14 -11.90 24.67
C LEU A 8 32.51 -12.45 23.37
N PHE A 9 31.23 -12.83 23.38
CA PHE A 9 30.42 -12.86 22.16
C PHE A 9 29.09 -12.17 22.45
N HIS A 10 29.09 -10.87 22.18
CA HIS A 10 27.88 -10.11 21.93
C HIS A 10 27.20 -10.70 20.69
N PHE A 11 26.06 -11.36 20.86
CA PHE A 11 25.09 -11.51 19.78
C PHE A 11 24.05 -10.39 19.93
N LEU A 12 24.51 -9.17 19.63
CA LEU A 12 23.63 -8.06 19.31
C LEU A 12 23.10 -8.35 17.90
N LEU A 13 21.98 -9.08 17.83
CA LEU A 13 21.18 -9.22 16.62
C LEU A 13 20.50 -7.87 16.37
N ILE A 14 21.29 -6.88 15.95
CA ILE A 14 20.75 -5.78 15.15
C ILE A 14 20.34 -6.45 13.84
N CYS A 15 19.05 -6.79 13.74
CA CYS A 15 18.40 -6.85 12.45
C CYS A 15 18.52 -5.44 11.85
N ILE A 16 19.65 -5.18 11.20
CA ILE A 16 19.72 -4.15 10.18
C ILE A 16 18.84 -4.71 9.08
N PHE A 17 17.54 -4.43 9.19
CA PHE A 17 16.66 -4.35 8.04
C PHE A 17 17.25 -3.22 7.20
N VAL A 18 18.29 -3.54 6.42
CA VAL A 18 18.58 -2.77 5.22
C VAL A 18 17.35 -3.03 4.39
N PHE A 19 16.35 -2.16 4.55
CA PHE A 19 15.28 -1.98 3.59
C PHE A 19 16.01 -1.62 2.30
N THR A 20 16.41 -2.65 1.56
CA THR A 20 16.77 -2.48 0.16
C THR A 20 15.46 -2.04 -0.45
N ILE A 21 15.37 -0.73 -0.72
CA ILE A 21 14.22 -0.08 -1.32
C ILE A 21 14.18 -0.52 -2.77
N PHE A 22 13.93 -1.81 -3.01
CA PHE A 22 13.50 -2.26 -4.32
C PHE A 22 12.12 -1.66 -4.51
N PRO A 23 11.91 -0.80 -5.51
CA PRO A 23 10.57 -0.34 -5.82
C PRO A 23 9.69 -1.57 -6.03
N THR A 24 8.54 -1.62 -5.37
CA THR A 24 7.60 -2.71 -5.56
C THR A 24 7.20 -2.81 -7.02
N GLN A 25 6.89 -4.02 -7.49
CA GLN A 25 6.61 -4.31 -8.91
C GLN A 25 5.56 -3.38 -9.53
N SER A 26 4.59 -2.91 -8.73
CA SER A 26 3.57 -1.94 -9.12
C SER A 26 4.12 -0.55 -9.45
N GLN A 27 5.05 -0.03 -8.64
CA GLN A 27 5.70 1.27 -8.87
C GLN A 27 6.60 1.23 -10.11
N ALA A 28 7.34 0.12 -10.28
CA ALA A 28 8.17 -0.10 -11.47
C ALA A 28 7.32 -0.16 -12.76
N SER A 29 6.16 -0.81 -12.73
CA SER A 29 5.22 -0.83 -13.86
C SER A 29 4.73 0.57 -14.23
N LYS A 30 4.22 1.35 -13.26
CA LYS A 30 3.71 2.71 -13.53
C LYS A 30 4.80 3.67 -14.02
N SER A 31 6.01 3.56 -13.49
CA SER A 31 7.16 4.34 -13.97
C SER A 31 7.45 4.06 -15.44
N ASN A 32 7.45 2.79 -15.84
CA ASN A 32 7.63 2.41 -17.24
C ASN A 32 6.52 2.97 -18.14
N ASP A 33 5.26 2.95 -17.69
CA ASP A 33 4.12 3.50 -18.42
C ASP A 33 4.25 5.01 -18.63
N ILE A 34 4.64 5.75 -17.59
CA ILE A 34 4.92 7.19 -17.66
C ILE A 34 6.03 7.49 -18.67
N ILE A 35 7.13 6.73 -18.62
CA ILE A 35 8.27 6.94 -19.52
C ILE A 35 7.89 6.59 -20.96
N ALA A 36 7.11 5.52 -21.16
CA ALA A 36 6.61 5.13 -22.47
C ALA A 36 5.68 6.22 -23.04
N ALA A 37 4.75 6.74 -22.24
CA ALA A 37 3.88 7.84 -22.62
C ALA A 37 4.69 9.11 -22.96
N ALA A 38 5.66 9.48 -22.12
CA ALA A 38 6.54 10.62 -22.36
C ALA A 38 7.28 10.53 -23.71
N LYS A 39 7.82 9.34 -24.02
CA LYS A 39 8.58 9.09 -25.26
C LYS A 39 7.74 9.23 -26.53
N LYS A 40 6.41 9.01 -26.47
CA LYS A 40 5.51 9.20 -27.62
C LYS A 40 5.47 10.65 -28.11
N HIS A 41 5.85 11.60 -27.27
CA HIS A 41 5.79 13.03 -27.57
C HIS A 41 7.12 13.64 -27.96
N ILE A 42 8.20 12.85 -28.10
CA ILE A 42 9.50 13.37 -28.56
C ILE A 42 9.31 14.13 -29.88
N GLY A 43 9.86 15.34 -29.94
CA GLY A 43 9.75 16.24 -31.09
C GLY A 43 8.55 17.19 -31.06
N VAL A 44 7.57 17.02 -30.15
CA VAL A 44 6.48 18.00 -30.00
C VAL A 44 7.07 19.38 -29.65
N PRO A 45 6.75 20.46 -30.40
CA PRO A 45 7.37 21.76 -30.21
C PRO A 45 7.14 22.34 -28.81
N TYR A 46 8.08 23.18 -28.36
CA TYR A 46 7.85 23.97 -27.17
C TYR A 46 6.85 25.11 -27.44
N LYS A 47 5.92 25.30 -26.51
CA LYS A 47 5.00 26.44 -26.50
C LYS A 47 4.85 26.91 -25.05
N PHE A 48 5.22 28.16 -24.77
CA PHE A 48 5.00 28.73 -23.44
C PHE A 48 3.51 28.69 -23.08
N GLY A 49 3.16 28.15 -21.91
CA GLY A 49 1.77 27.94 -21.53
C GLY A 49 1.12 26.70 -22.17
N GLY A 50 1.84 25.96 -23.01
CA GLY A 50 1.32 24.81 -23.75
C GLY A 50 1.09 23.56 -22.88
N THR A 51 -0.04 22.89 -23.09
CA THR A 51 -0.50 21.73 -22.31
C THR A 51 -1.06 20.60 -23.19
N THR A 52 -0.78 20.62 -24.49
CA THR A 52 -1.33 19.64 -25.45
C THR A 52 -0.27 19.16 -26.44
N PRO A 53 -0.48 18.03 -27.14
CA PRO A 53 0.45 17.56 -28.17
C PRO A 53 0.68 18.50 -29.37
N LYS A 54 -0.04 19.63 -29.46
CA LYS A 54 0.24 20.72 -30.43
C LYS A 54 1.40 21.62 -29.99
N GLY A 55 1.82 21.52 -28.72
CA GLY A 55 2.94 22.25 -28.15
C GLY A 55 2.85 22.29 -26.64
N PHE A 56 3.98 22.01 -25.98
CA PHE A 56 4.07 21.92 -24.53
C PHE A 56 5.06 22.94 -23.95
N ASP A 57 4.80 23.44 -22.74
CA ASP A 57 5.90 23.87 -21.86
C ASP A 57 6.36 22.71 -20.95
N CYS A 58 7.44 22.90 -20.20
CA CYS A 58 8.03 21.84 -19.37
C CYS A 58 7.02 21.25 -18.38
N SER A 59 6.34 22.11 -17.62
CA SER A 59 5.35 21.69 -16.63
C SER A 59 4.06 21.12 -17.25
N GLY A 60 3.62 21.66 -18.38
CA GLY A 60 2.44 21.20 -19.13
C GLY A 60 2.66 19.84 -19.77
N PHE A 61 3.87 19.57 -20.27
CA PHE A 61 4.27 18.24 -20.74
C PHE A 61 4.21 17.20 -19.62
N ILE A 62 4.82 17.50 -18.48
CA ILE A 62 4.85 16.57 -17.34
C ILE A 62 3.43 16.30 -16.83
N ASN A 63 2.62 17.35 -16.64
CA ASN A 63 1.24 17.19 -16.18
C ASN A 63 0.42 16.32 -17.15
N TYR A 64 0.55 16.54 -18.46
CA TYR A 64 -0.13 15.74 -19.49
C TYR A 64 0.25 14.26 -19.38
N VAL A 65 1.55 13.96 -19.34
CA VAL A 65 2.05 12.58 -19.26
C VAL A 65 1.59 11.88 -17.98
N PHE A 66 1.71 12.54 -16.82
CA PHE A 66 1.33 11.95 -15.54
C PHE A 66 -0.18 11.73 -15.42
N LYS A 67 -0.98 12.65 -15.97
CA LYS A 67 -2.44 12.49 -16.03
C LYS A 67 -2.83 11.32 -16.93
N GLU A 68 -2.24 11.21 -18.12
CA GLU A 68 -2.54 10.13 -19.08
C GLU A 68 -2.10 8.75 -18.56
N ALA A 69 -0.86 8.64 -18.07
CA ALA A 69 -0.27 7.34 -17.73
C ALA A 69 -0.56 6.86 -16.31
N ALA A 70 -0.84 7.78 -15.37
CA ALA A 70 -0.99 7.44 -13.96
C ALA A 70 -2.21 8.07 -13.27
N GLY A 71 -3.02 8.89 -13.97
CA GLY A 71 -4.14 9.59 -13.37
C GLY A 71 -3.73 10.64 -12.32
N ILE A 72 -2.47 11.07 -12.32
CA ILE A 72 -1.94 12.01 -11.33
C ILE A 72 -2.00 13.43 -11.90
N GLU A 73 -2.74 14.30 -11.21
CA GLU A 73 -2.79 15.72 -11.55
C GLU A 73 -1.72 16.49 -10.78
N LEU A 74 -0.79 17.07 -11.53
CA LEU A 74 0.31 17.87 -10.98
C LEU A 74 0.01 19.37 -11.06
N GLY A 75 0.68 20.17 -10.23
CA GLY A 75 0.60 21.63 -10.32
C GLY A 75 0.92 22.15 -11.74
N ARG A 76 0.28 23.26 -12.14
CA ARG A 76 0.43 23.79 -13.50
C ARG A 76 1.84 24.31 -13.77
N THR A 77 2.56 24.82 -12.78
CA THR A 77 3.89 25.39 -12.94
C THR A 77 4.98 24.48 -12.36
N ALA A 78 6.21 24.58 -12.85
CA ALA A 78 7.35 23.86 -12.27
C ALA A 78 7.53 24.14 -10.77
N ALA A 79 7.23 25.36 -10.32
CA ALA A 79 7.29 25.75 -8.92
C ALA A 79 6.22 25.05 -8.06
N ASP A 80 5.01 24.85 -8.59
CA ASP A 80 3.95 24.12 -7.90
C ASP A 80 4.25 22.62 -7.87
N GLN A 81 4.74 22.07 -8.97
CA GLN A 81 5.19 20.68 -9.06
C GLN A 81 6.31 20.39 -8.06
N TYR A 82 7.23 21.33 -7.84
CA TYR A 82 8.33 21.15 -6.90
C TYR A 82 7.88 21.07 -5.43
N LYS A 83 6.67 21.52 -5.11
CA LYS A 83 6.07 21.39 -3.77
C LYS A 83 5.38 20.04 -3.56
N GLN A 84 5.21 19.24 -4.62
CA GLN A 84 4.46 17.98 -4.58
C GLN A 84 5.41 16.77 -4.53
N GLY A 85 5.01 15.74 -3.78
CA GLY A 85 5.78 14.50 -3.63
C GLY A 85 6.93 14.59 -2.63
N GLN A 86 7.58 13.45 -2.40
CA GLN A 86 8.72 13.34 -1.48
C GLN A 86 10.00 13.85 -2.13
N ALA A 87 10.85 14.53 -1.36
CA ALA A 87 12.16 14.97 -1.84
C ALA A 87 13.09 13.77 -2.05
N VAL A 88 13.79 13.75 -3.20
CA VAL A 88 14.73 12.68 -3.56
C VAL A 88 16.13 13.24 -3.71
N LYS A 89 17.11 12.58 -3.10
CA LYS A 89 18.53 12.92 -3.30
C LYS A 89 18.94 12.55 -4.73
N LYS A 90 19.85 13.32 -5.33
CA LYS A 90 20.31 13.04 -6.70
C LYS A 90 20.88 11.62 -6.88
N SER A 91 21.49 11.05 -5.83
CA SER A 91 22.02 9.67 -5.81
C SER A 91 20.93 8.60 -5.81
N ASP A 92 19.72 8.94 -5.40
CA ASP A 92 18.62 8.01 -5.12
C ASP A 92 17.51 8.15 -6.18
N LEU A 93 17.84 8.79 -7.31
CA LEU A 93 16.94 9.00 -8.44
C LEU A 93 16.55 7.66 -9.06
N SER A 94 15.24 7.46 -9.17
CA SER A 94 14.63 6.32 -9.85
C SER A 94 13.84 6.80 -11.07
N PRO A 95 13.79 6.03 -12.16
CA PRO A 95 12.96 6.36 -13.31
C PRO A 95 11.54 6.75 -12.88
N GLY A 96 10.97 7.80 -13.47
CA GLY A 96 9.67 8.37 -13.10
C GLY A 96 9.74 9.50 -12.06
N ASP A 97 10.87 9.72 -11.40
CA ASP A 97 11.05 10.91 -10.55
C ASP A 97 11.03 12.20 -11.38
N LEU A 98 10.52 13.28 -10.81
CA LEU A 98 10.57 14.60 -11.40
C LEU A 98 11.88 15.28 -11.01
N VAL A 99 12.62 15.79 -11.99
CA VAL A 99 13.84 16.57 -11.78
C VAL A 99 13.58 18.04 -12.10
N PHE A 100 14.16 18.93 -11.30
CA PHE A 100 13.89 20.37 -11.35
C PHE A 100 15.18 21.16 -11.49
N PHE A 101 15.08 22.29 -12.19
CA PHE A 101 16.21 23.14 -12.50
C PHE A 101 15.88 24.62 -12.34
N GLU A 102 16.88 25.42 -11.99
CA GLU A 102 16.86 26.87 -11.99
C GLU A 102 17.49 27.39 -13.29
N THR A 103 16.66 27.80 -14.26
CA THR A 103 17.09 28.15 -15.63
C THR A 103 16.92 29.63 -15.99
N TYR A 104 15.71 30.18 -15.85
CA TYR A 104 15.40 31.56 -16.28
C TYR A 104 14.88 32.47 -15.16
N LYS A 105 14.54 31.91 -14.00
CA LYS A 105 14.19 32.66 -12.78
C LYS A 105 14.63 31.85 -11.57
N SER A 106 14.82 32.54 -10.44
CA SER A 106 15.15 31.88 -9.17
C SER A 106 14.07 30.85 -8.76
N GLY A 107 14.53 29.74 -8.19
CA GLY A 107 13.70 28.58 -7.86
C GLY A 107 13.39 27.69 -9.06
N ALA A 108 12.51 26.71 -8.84
CA ALA A 108 12.11 25.75 -9.87
C ALA A 108 11.44 26.48 -11.05
N SER A 109 12.18 26.57 -12.14
CA SER A 109 11.76 27.26 -13.37
C SER A 109 11.76 26.33 -14.57
N HIS A 110 12.43 25.18 -14.49
CA HIS A 110 12.31 24.12 -15.48
C HIS A 110 12.19 22.76 -14.81
N SER A 111 11.57 21.80 -15.49
CA SER A 111 11.36 20.45 -14.98
C SER A 111 11.39 19.41 -16.09
N GLY A 112 11.61 18.15 -15.70
CA GLY A 112 11.48 16.99 -16.58
C GLY A 112 11.31 15.70 -15.80
N ILE A 113 11.12 14.60 -16.52
CA ILE A 113 10.92 13.25 -15.96
C ILE A 113 12.23 12.49 -16.09
N TYR A 114 12.78 12.01 -14.97
CA TYR A 114 13.97 11.18 -14.96
C TYR A 114 13.67 9.81 -15.58
N ILE A 115 14.54 9.33 -16.47
CA ILE A 115 14.32 8.09 -17.23
C ILE A 115 15.43 7.05 -17.02
N GLY A 116 16.27 7.23 -16.00
CA GLY A 116 17.45 6.39 -15.75
C GLY A 116 18.71 6.93 -16.43
N ASP A 117 19.86 6.33 -16.11
CA ASP A 117 21.16 6.61 -16.73
C ASP A 117 21.56 8.10 -16.75
N SER A 118 21.23 8.85 -15.70
CA SER A 118 21.44 10.31 -15.65
C SER A 118 20.69 11.09 -16.74
N LYS A 119 19.67 10.50 -17.37
CA LYS A 119 18.87 11.12 -18.42
C LYS A 119 17.50 11.54 -17.91
N PHE A 120 16.97 12.57 -18.55
CA PHE A 120 15.62 13.04 -18.29
C PHE A 120 14.96 13.53 -19.59
N ILE A 121 13.66 13.33 -19.71
CA ILE A 121 12.84 13.82 -20.82
C ILE A 121 12.11 15.10 -20.41
N HIS A 122 12.14 16.12 -21.27
CA HIS A 122 11.55 17.43 -20.99
C HIS A 122 11.18 18.18 -22.27
N ALA A 123 10.31 19.19 -22.18
CA ALA A 123 10.08 20.12 -23.28
C ALA A 123 11.14 21.23 -23.29
N SER A 124 12.10 21.17 -24.21
CA SER A 124 13.16 22.17 -24.45
C SER A 124 12.66 23.32 -25.31
N THR A 125 13.02 24.56 -24.97
CA THR A 125 12.65 25.76 -25.75
C THR A 125 13.14 25.73 -27.19
N SER A 126 14.27 25.06 -27.48
CA SER A 126 14.87 24.99 -28.81
C SER A 126 14.59 23.69 -29.57
N GLN A 127 14.36 22.59 -28.86
CA GLN A 127 14.26 21.24 -29.47
C GLN A 127 12.89 20.59 -29.28
N GLY A 128 11.94 21.26 -28.61
CA GLY A 128 10.69 20.62 -28.20
C GLY A 128 10.93 19.51 -27.17
N VAL A 129 10.03 18.55 -27.09
CA VAL A 129 10.21 17.39 -26.19
C VAL A 129 11.42 16.58 -26.61
N THR A 130 12.42 16.51 -25.73
CA THR A 130 13.73 15.88 -25.99
C THR A 130 14.29 15.23 -24.73
N ILE A 131 15.36 14.46 -24.88
CA ILE A 131 16.08 13.81 -23.79
C ILE A 131 17.43 14.51 -23.60
N SER A 132 17.70 14.90 -22.36
CA SER A 132 18.95 15.54 -21.94
C SER A 132 19.61 14.76 -20.80
N SER A 133 20.87 15.05 -20.51
CA SER A 133 21.59 14.51 -19.35
C SER A 133 21.55 15.49 -18.18
N ILE A 134 21.17 15.04 -16.99
CA ILE A 134 21.24 15.84 -15.74
C ILE A 134 22.69 16.11 -15.31
N ASN A 135 23.65 15.37 -15.88
CA ASN A 135 25.08 15.50 -15.62
C ASN A 135 25.82 16.22 -16.75
N ASP A 136 25.11 16.80 -17.71
CA ASP A 136 25.73 17.73 -18.66
C ASP A 136 26.40 18.88 -17.87
N PRO A 137 27.74 18.99 -17.91
CA PRO A 137 28.48 19.93 -17.09
C PRO A 137 28.28 21.37 -17.56
N TYR A 138 27.84 21.60 -18.80
CA TYR A 138 27.79 22.94 -19.40
C TYR A 138 26.48 23.67 -19.10
N TYR A 139 25.35 22.95 -19.07
CA TYR A 139 24.05 23.60 -18.88
C TYR A 139 23.23 23.00 -17.73
N TRP A 140 23.00 21.69 -17.72
CA TRP A 140 22.03 21.09 -16.79
C TRP A 140 22.56 20.86 -15.38
N SER A 141 23.79 20.37 -15.23
CA SER A 141 24.36 20.06 -13.92
C SER A 141 24.48 21.29 -13.02
N PRO A 142 24.98 22.46 -13.49
CA PRO A 142 25.05 23.67 -12.66
C PRO A 142 23.69 24.23 -12.25
N LYS A 143 22.61 23.85 -12.96
CA LYS A 143 21.24 24.35 -12.75
C LYS A 143 20.35 23.38 -11.99
N TYR A 144 20.86 22.19 -11.68
CA TYR A 144 20.08 21.17 -10.98
C TYR A 144 19.69 21.67 -9.59
N LEU A 145 18.39 21.75 -9.34
CA LEU A 145 17.83 22.27 -8.10
C LEU A 145 17.45 21.15 -7.12
N GLY A 146 16.91 20.05 -7.64
CA GLY A 146 16.44 18.94 -6.81
C GLY A 146 15.49 18.01 -7.55
N ALA A 147 14.97 17.01 -6.84
CA ALA A 147 14.03 16.04 -7.40
C ALA A 147 12.88 15.71 -6.44
N LYS A 148 11.76 15.28 -7.04
CA LYS A 148 10.54 14.88 -6.34
C LYS A 148 10.02 13.54 -6.86
N ARG A 149 9.66 12.65 -5.93
CA ARG A 149 8.95 11.40 -6.21
C ARG A 149 7.48 11.58 -5.90
N VAL A 150 6.65 11.56 -6.94
CA VAL A 150 5.19 11.71 -6.81
C VAL A 150 4.47 10.36 -6.87
N LEU A 151 5.14 9.34 -7.43
CA LEU A 151 4.74 7.94 -7.35
C LEU A 151 5.09 7.39 -5.97
N SER A 152 4.23 7.58 -4.97
CA SER A 152 4.29 6.85 -3.69
C SER A 152 3.21 5.77 -3.63
N GLU A 153 3.48 4.69 -2.90
CA GLU A 153 2.52 3.62 -2.64
C GLU A 153 1.28 4.14 -1.92
N GLU A 154 1.45 5.14 -1.05
CA GLU A 154 0.35 5.81 -0.33
C GLU A 154 -0.62 6.51 -1.30
N ASN A 155 -0.12 7.29 -2.26
CA ASN A 155 -1.01 7.98 -3.22
C ASN A 155 -1.76 6.99 -4.12
N THR A 156 -1.18 5.82 -4.40
CA THR A 156 -1.86 4.78 -5.19
C THR A 156 -2.89 4.02 -4.35
N GLN A 157 -2.57 3.65 -3.11
CA GLN A 157 -3.52 2.97 -2.24
C GLN A 157 -4.69 3.87 -1.85
N GLU A 158 -4.46 5.14 -1.51
CA GLU A 158 -5.54 6.05 -1.13
C GLU A 158 -6.50 6.33 -2.29
N GLN A 159 -5.96 6.47 -3.51
CA GLN A 159 -6.79 6.55 -4.73
C GLN A 159 -7.56 5.25 -4.98
N LEU A 160 -6.92 4.09 -4.85
CA LEU A 160 -7.60 2.80 -5.01
C LEU A 160 -8.71 2.61 -3.96
N ILE A 161 -8.43 2.94 -2.69
CA ILE A 161 -9.39 2.89 -1.59
C ILE A 161 -10.55 3.87 -1.82
N SER A 162 -10.27 5.07 -2.34
CA SER A 162 -11.32 6.06 -2.66
C SER A 162 -12.24 5.64 -3.80
N ALA A 163 -11.81 4.69 -4.62
CA ALA A 163 -12.58 4.14 -5.73
C ALA A 163 -13.35 2.85 -5.38
N LEU A 164 -13.19 2.33 -4.16
CA LEU A 164 -13.93 1.16 -3.69
C LEU A 164 -15.39 1.51 -3.38
N GLU A 165 -16.30 0.66 -3.82
CA GLU A 165 -17.68 0.69 -3.34
C GLU A 165 -17.76 0.17 -1.88
N PRO A 166 -18.82 0.50 -1.11
CA PRO A 166 -18.99 -0.02 0.24
C PRO A 166 -18.88 -1.55 0.29
N GLY A 167 -18.03 -2.05 1.20
CA GLY A 167 -17.76 -3.49 1.37
C GLY A 167 -16.75 -4.09 0.38
N GLU A 168 -16.20 -3.31 -0.56
CA GLU A 168 -15.11 -3.78 -1.42
C GLU A 168 -13.74 -3.63 -0.74
N PHE A 169 -12.76 -4.39 -1.23
CA PHE A 169 -11.36 -4.37 -0.80
C PHE A 169 -10.44 -4.39 -2.02
N ILE A 170 -9.31 -3.67 -1.94
CA ILE A 170 -8.37 -3.52 -3.06
C ILE A 170 -7.76 -4.85 -3.51
N ASP A 171 -7.64 -5.81 -2.59
CA ASP A 171 -7.04 -7.13 -2.78
C ASP A 171 -8.06 -8.25 -3.01
N VAL A 172 -9.34 -7.89 -3.15
CA VAL A 172 -10.43 -8.79 -3.56
C VAL A 172 -11.14 -8.21 -4.79
N PRO A 173 -10.46 -8.17 -5.96
CA PRO A 173 -11.00 -7.55 -7.17
C PRO A 173 -12.28 -8.25 -7.66
N LYS A 174 -13.09 -7.59 -8.50
CA LYS A 174 -14.38 -8.10 -9.00
C LYS A 174 -14.33 -9.48 -9.66
N ASN A 175 -13.18 -9.87 -10.20
CA ASN A 175 -12.95 -11.18 -10.80
C ASN A 175 -12.40 -12.24 -9.82
N HIS A 176 -12.17 -11.89 -8.56
CA HIS A 176 -11.75 -12.82 -7.51
C HIS A 176 -12.92 -13.74 -7.14
N TRP A 177 -12.66 -15.04 -7.00
CA TRP A 177 -13.70 -16.05 -6.72
C TRP A 177 -14.49 -15.76 -5.44
N ALA A 178 -13.86 -15.10 -4.46
CA ALA A 178 -14.46 -14.71 -3.19
C ALA A 178 -15.04 -13.28 -3.17
N ASN A 179 -15.03 -12.53 -4.29
CA ASN A 179 -15.47 -11.14 -4.30
C ASN A 179 -16.91 -10.99 -3.80
N THR A 180 -17.88 -11.66 -4.42
CA THR A 180 -19.28 -11.58 -4.01
C THR A 180 -19.51 -11.94 -2.53
N PRO A 181 -19.05 -13.10 -2.01
CA PRO A 181 -19.28 -13.43 -0.61
C PRO A 181 -18.54 -12.51 0.36
N VAL A 182 -17.33 -12.04 0.04
CA VAL A 182 -16.59 -11.09 0.89
C VAL A 182 -17.32 -9.75 0.95
N THR A 183 -17.72 -9.21 -0.19
CA THR A 183 -18.42 -7.92 -0.24
C THR A 183 -19.78 -7.98 0.47
N SER A 184 -20.57 -9.03 0.27
CA SER A 184 -21.85 -9.18 0.97
C SER A 184 -21.68 -9.27 2.49
N MET A 185 -20.75 -10.10 2.96
CA MET A 185 -20.49 -10.24 4.40
C MET A 185 -19.91 -8.96 5.01
N SER A 186 -19.15 -8.16 4.25
CA SER A 186 -18.66 -6.87 4.72
C SER A 186 -19.79 -5.83 4.83
N LEU A 187 -20.72 -5.80 3.87
CA LEU A 187 -21.91 -4.94 3.92
C LEU A 187 -22.81 -5.28 5.11
N ASP A 188 -22.93 -6.57 5.45
CA ASP A 188 -23.70 -7.05 6.60
C ASP A 188 -22.97 -6.82 7.94
N ASN A 189 -21.78 -6.21 7.93
CA ASN A 189 -20.89 -6.03 9.09
C ASN A 189 -20.45 -7.35 9.76
N ILE A 190 -20.51 -8.47 9.03
CA ILE A 190 -20.08 -9.79 9.52
C ILE A 190 -18.56 -9.90 9.49
N ILE A 191 -17.92 -9.39 8.43
CA ILE A 191 -16.46 -9.38 8.29
C ILE A 191 -15.93 -7.96 8.09
N SER A 192 -14.67 -7.78 8.45
CA SER A 192 -13.91 -6.57 8.19
C SER A 192 -12.52 -6.94 7.67
N GLY A 193 -11.88 -6.01 6.96
CA GLY A 193 -10.49 -6.17 6.54
C GLY A 193 -9.50 -6.06 7.71
N VAL A 194 -8.25 -6.41 7.45
CA VAL A 194 -7.13 -6.27 8.39
C VAL A 194 -6.63 -4.83 8.47
N ASN A 195 -6.83 -4.05 7.41
CA ASN A 195 -6.51 -2.63 7.29
C ASN A 195 -7.56 -1.92 6.42
N LYS A 196 -7.48 -0.58 6.35
CA LYS A 196 -8.39 0.22 5.52
C LYS A 196 -8.32 -0.23 4.05
N GLY A 197 -9.41 -0.81 3.55
CA GLY A 197 -9.53 -1.29 2.17
C GLY A 197 -8.74 -2.56 1.85
N VAL A 198 -8.16 -3.26 2.83
CA VAL A 198 -7.38 -4.51 2.63
C VAL A 198 -7.99 -5.66 3.41
N PHE A 199 -8.33 -6.76 2.73
CA PHE A 199 -8.98 -7.93 3.32
C PHE A 199 -8.01 -9.05 3.73
N GLU A 200 -6.96 -9.27 2.95
CA GLU A 200 -6.01 -10.39 3.03
C GLU A 200 -6.66 -11.77 2.77
N PRO A 201 -7.19 -12.05 1.55
CA PRO A 201 -8.01 -13.24 1.27
C PRO A 201 -7.28 -14.58 1.41
N ASN A 202 -5.95 -14.59 1.45
CA ASN A 202 -5.13 -15.78 1.64
C ASN A 202 -4.50 -15.85 3.05
N GLY A 203 -4.81 -14.88 3.91
CA GLY A 203 -4.32 -14.81 5.28
C GLY A 203 -4.91 -15.91 6.16
N GLN A 204 -4.20 -16.27 7.22
CA GLN A 204 -4.73 -17.18 8.23
C GLN A 204 -5.68 -16.44 9.16
N VAL A 205 -6.80 -17.07 9.49
CA VAL A 205 -7.77 -16.52 10.46
C VAL A 205 -7.34 -16.89 11.88
N THR A 206 -7.14 -15.88 12.71
CA THR A 206 -6.88 -16.05 14.15
C THR A 206 -8.14 -16.42 14.92
N ARG A 207 -7.98 -17.03 16.09
CA ARG A 207 -9.10 -17.39 16.98
C ARG A 207 -9.93 -16.16 17.38
N ALA A 208 -9.31 -15.00 17.61
CA ALA A 208 -10.01 -13.75 17.90
C ALA A 208 -10.84 -13.24 16.70
N GLN A 209 -10.28 -13.29 15.49
CA GLN A 209 -11.01 -12.91 14.26
C GLN A 209 -12.22 -13.81 14.02
N ALA A 210 -12.08 -15.11 14.23
CA ALA A 210 -13.20 -16.04 14.12
C ALA A 210 -14.28 -15.80 15.19
N ALA A 211 -13.89 -15.46 16.42
CA ALA A 211 -14.85 -15.10 17.47
C ALA A 211 -15.66 -13.85 17.08
N VAL A 212 -15.02 -12.82 16.54
CA VAL A 212 -15.72 -11.61 16.04
C VAL A 212 -16.63 -11.94 14.86
N LEU A 213 -16.16 -12.75 13.91
CA LEU A 213 -16.98 -13.18 12.77
C LEU A 213 -18.25 -13.90 13.24
N ILE A 214 -18.13 -14.86 14.16
CA ILE A 214 -19.29 -15.59 14.70
C ILE A 214 -20.20 -14.65 15.49
N ALA A 215 -19.65 -13.75 16.31
CA ALA A 215 -20.43 -12.80 17.08
C ALA A 215 -21.26 -11.88 16.16
N ASN A 216 -20.66 -11.36 15.08
CA ASN A 216 -21.35 -10.50 14.14
C ASN A 216 -22.36 -11.26 13.27
N ALA A 217 -22.08 -12.53 12.94
CA ALA A 217 -23.02 -13.38 12.20
C ALA A 217 -24.25 -13.80 13.03
N LYS A 218 -24.22 -13.62 14.36
CA LYS A 218 -25.25 -14.07 15.29
C LYS A 218 -25.87 -12.90 16.06
N PRO A 219 -26.87 -12.20 15.47
CA PRO A 219 -27.47 -11.01 16.06
C PRO A 219 -28.14 -11.28 17.43
N GLU A 220 -28.45 -12.54 17.74
CA GLU A 220 -28.97 -12.96 19.04
C GLU A 220 -27.92 -12.89 20.17
N LEU A 221 -26.63 -12.93 19.83
CA LEU A 221 -25.55 -12.77 20.79
C LEU A 221 -25.45 -11.30 21.20
N LYS A 222 -26.24 -10.91 22.20
CA LYS A 222 -26.02 -9.66 22.90
C LYS A 222 -24.63 -9.71 23.53
N ALA A 223 -23.89 -8.61 23.47
CA ALA A 223 -22.63 -8.45 24.19
C ALA A 223 -22.90 -8.69 25.69
N SER A 224 -22.71 -9.93 26.13
CA SER A 224 -22.80 -10.31 27.52
C SER A 224 -21.65 -9.64 28.26
N SER A 225 -21.88 -9.35 29.53
CA SER A 225 -21.03 -8.57 30.43
C SER A 225 -19.53 -8.68 30.14
N ASN A 226 -18.82 -7.53 30.15
CA ASN A 226 -17.40 -7.30 29.84
C ASN A 226 -16.34 -8.16 30.56
N SER A 227 -16.69 -9.31 31.13
CA SER A 227 -15.86 -10.21 31.91
C SER A 227 -15.57 -11.49 31.13
N THR A 228 -14.49 -11.49 30.35
CA THR A 228 -13.82 -12.74 29.96
C THR A 228 -12.99 -13.24 31.14
N SER A 229 -13.14 -14.50 31.56
CA SER A 229 -12.28 -15.11 32.59
C SER A 229 -10.91 -15.56 32.08
N PHE A 230 -10.57 -15.23 30.83
CA PHE A 230 -9.32 -15.63 30.19
C PHE A 230 -8.15 -14.76 30.65
N THR A 231 -7.05 -15.38 31.06
CA THR A 231 -5.85 -14.70 31.57
C THR A 231 -5.03 -14.01 30.49
N ASP A 232 -5.24 -14.38 29.23
CA ASP A 232 -4.49 -13.92 28.05
C ASP A 232 -5.31 -13.02 27.12
N VAL A 233 -6.49 -12.58 27.56
CA VAL A 233 -7.31 -11.58 26.87
C VAL A 233 -7.31 -10.31 27.71
N ALA A 234 -6.58 -9.30 27.25
CA ALA A 234 -6.48 -8.01 27.94
C ALA A 234 -7.86 -7.33 28.06
N ASN A 235 -8.02 -6.48 29.08
CA ASN A 235 -9.31 -5.84 29.37
C ASN A 235 -9.81 -4.91 28.25
N ASP A 236 -8.88 -4.36 27.47
CA ASP A 236 -9.07 -3.46 26.34
C ASP A 236 -8.89 -4.16 24.98
N HIS A 237 -8.79 -5.50 24.96
CA HIS A 237 -8.62 -6.25 23.73
C HIS A 237 -9.84 -6.07 22.80
N TRP A 238 -9.60 -5.73 21.54
CA TRP A 238 -10.64 -5.40 20.54
C TRP A 238 -11.72 -6.49 20.38
N ALA A 239 -11.34 -7.76 20.49
CA ALA A 239 -12.25 -8.90 20.38
C ALA A 239 -12.87 -9.35 21.72
N LYS A 240 -12.61 -8.68 22.85
CA LYS A 240 -12.96 -9.18 24.19
C LYS A 240 -14.45 -9.50 24.35
N SER A 241 -15.33 -8.59 23.94
CA SER A 241 -16.78 -8.77 24.03
C SER A 241 -17.27 -9.92 23.14
N ALA A 242 -16.75 -10.03 21.92
CA ALA A 242 -17.07 -11.13 21.03
C ALA A 242 -16.60 -12.48 21.59
N ILE A 243 -15.36 -12.54 22.10
CA ILE A 243 -14.81 -13.74 22.75
C ILE A 243 -15.70 -14.18 23.91
N ALA A 244 -16.12 -13.26 24.79
CA ALA A 244 -17.06 -13.57 25.88
C ALA A 244 -18.38 -14.13 25.34
N ALA A 245 -18.99 -13.45 24.37
CA ALA A 245 -20.30 -13.83 23.85
C ALA A 245 -20.30 -15.22 23.18
N VAL A 246 -19.31 -15.51 22.34
CA VAL A 246 -19.25 -16.81 21.62
C VAL A 246 -18.85 -17.97 22.51
N THR A 247 -18.10 -17.70 23.59
CA THR A 247 -17.72 -18.74 24.57
C THR A 247 -18.87 -19.04 25.52
N GLU A 248 -19.59 -18.01 25.99
CA GLU A 248 -20.81 -18.17 26.81
C GLU A 248 -21.93 -18.89 26.04
N ALA A 249 -22.10 -18.57 24.76
CA ALA A 249 -23.04 -19.26 23.88
C ALA A 249 -22.61 -20.70 23.51
N GLY A 250 -21.41 -21.12 23.90
CA GLY A 250 -20.88 -22.45 23.61
C GLY A 250 -20.42 -22.68 22.17
N TYR A 251 -20.44 -21.66 21.32
CA TYR A 251 -20.00 -21.73 19.92
C TYR A 251 -18.49 -21.94 19.82
N PHE A 252 -17.73 -21.34 20.73
CA PHE A 252 -16.28 -21.44 20.78
C PHE A 252 -15.81 -22.20 22.04
N PRO A 253 -15.71 -23.54 22.02
CA PRO A 253 -15.26 -24.29 23.17
C PRO A 253 -13.79 -23.98 23.50
N VAL A 254 -13.52 -23.70 24.78
CA VAL A 254 -12.17 -23.52 25.32
C VAL A 254 -12.04 -24.33 26.61
N SER A 255 -10.96 -25.09 26.72
CA SER A 255 -10.59 -25.80 27.95
C SER A 255 -9.52 -25.01 28.70
N GLY A 256 -9.78 -24.64 29.96
CA GLY A 256 -8.84 -23.92 30.81
C GLY A 256 -9.04 -22.40 30.81
N THR A 257 -7.99 -21.66 31.19
CA THR A 257 -8.05 -20.21 31.45
C THR A 257 -7.43 -19.36 30.34
N SER A 258 -7.01 -19.94 29.21
CA SER A 258 -6.37 -19.23 28.09
C SER A 258 -7.17 -19.40 26.81
N PHE A 259 -7.46 -18.29 26.12
CA PHE A 259 -8.20 -18.27 24.86
C PHE A 259 -7.27 -18.40 23.63
N GLU A 260 -6.01 -17.98 23.73
CA GLU A 260 -5.02 -17.90 22.65
C GLU A 260 -5.46 -17.03 21.46
N PRO A 261 -5.79 -15.74 21.65
CA PRO A 261 -6.49 -14.92 20.64
C PRO A 261 -5.75 -14.80 19.30
N ASN A 262 -4.42 -14.78 19.30
CA ASN A 262 -3.60 -14.61 18.09
C ASN A 262 -3.25 -15.92 17.38
N LYS A 263 -3.60 -17.07 17.96
CA LYS A 263 -3.28 -18.37 17.36
C LYS A 263 -4.18 -18.62 16.14
N PRO A 264 -3.64 -19.08 15.01
CA PRO A 264 -4.43 -19.49 13.86
C PRO A 264 -5.36 -20.67 14.20
N LEU A 265 -6.54 -20.70 13.58
CA LEU A 265 -7.43 -21.85 13.69
C LEU A 265 -6.95 -23.04 12.87
N THR A 266 -7.04 -24.22 13.48
CA THR A 266 -6.91 -25.50 12.76
C THR A 266 -8.21 -25.84 12.03
N ARG A 267 -8.12 -26.71 11.01
CA ARG A 267 -9.29 -27.22 10.27
C ARG A 267 -10.33 -27.89 11.18
N ALA A 268 -9.88 -28.59 12.22
CA ALA A 268 -10.75 -29.24 13.18
C ALA A 268 -11.52 -28.23 14.04
N GLU A 269 -10.85 -27.18 14.52
CA GLU A 269 -11.51 -26.10 15.26
C GLU A 269 -12.54 -25.40 14.37
N VAL A 270 -12.21 -25.08 13.11
CA VAL A 270 -13.18 -24.48 12.17
C VAL A 270 -14.41 -25.36 12.01
N ALA A 271 -14.25 -26.69 11.85
CA ALA A 271 -15.38 -27.60 11.73
C ALA A 271 -16.28 -27.58 12.98
N VAL A 272 -15.68 -27.54 14.18
CA VAL A 272 -16.43 -27.43 15.43
C VAL A 272 -17.18 -26.10 15.52
N LEU A 273 -16.51 -24.98 15.20
CA LEU A 273 -17.12 -23.65 15.21
C LEU A 273 -18.32 -23.57 14.28
N VAL A 274 -18.18 -24.03 13.03
CA VAL A 274 -19.25 -24.02 12.04
C VAL A 274 -20.42 -24.90 12.49
N THR A 275 -20.13 -26.11 12.98
CA THR A 275 -21.17 -27.04 13.47
C THR A 275 -21.99 -26.41 14.59
N ARG A 276 -21.33 -25.82 15.58
CA ARG A 276 -22.00 -25.25 16.77
C ARG A 276 -22.70 -23.94 16.47
N ALA A 277 -22.05 -23.03 15.75
CA ALA A 277 -22.63 -21.73 15.44
C ALA A 277 -23.86 -21.87 14.54
N PHE A 278 -23.83 -22.76 13.54
CA PHE A 278 -24.93 -22.89 12.57
C PHE A 278 -25.88 -24.05 12.85
N GLY A 279 -25.76 -24.71 14.02
CA GLY A 279 -26.67 -25.77 14.44
C GLY A 279 -26.68 -26.96 13.47
N LEU A 280 -25.54 -27.30 12.88
CA LEU A 280 -25.45 -28.43 11.97
C LEU A 280 -25.55 -29.73 12.77
N GLU A 281 -26.42 -30.64 12.34
CA GLU A 281 -26.53 -31.94 12.98
C GLU A 281 -25.26 -32.75 12.73
N ALA A 282 -24.50 -32.99 13.80
CA ALA A 282 -23.48 -34.03 13.82
C ALA A 282 -24.21 -35.38 13.92
N THR A 283 -24.71 -35.87 12.78
CA THR A 283 -25.21 -37.24 12.75
C THR A 283 -24.01 -38.17 12.90
N ASP A 284 -24.02 -38.99 13.95
CA ASP A 284 -23.05 -40.07 14.12
C ASP A 284 -23.22 -41.07 12.97
N HIS A 285 -22.54 -40.82 11.85
CA HIS A 285 -22.45 -41.80 10.76
C HIS A 285 -21.52 -42.97 11.10
N VAL A 286 -21.06 -43.08 12.35
CA VAL A 286 -20.46 -44.29 12.89
C VAL A 286 -21.58 -45.28 13.19
N ARG A 287 -22.09 -45.93 12.14
CA ARG A 287 -22.82 -47.19 12.30
C ARG A 287 -21.88 -48.16 13.00
N SER A 288 -22.31 -48.63 14.18
CA SER A 288 -21.80 -49.80 14.88
C SER A 288 -21.64 -51.01 13.96
#